data_AF-E4UXI6-F1
#
_entry.id   AF-E4UXI6-F1
#
_cell.length_a   1.000
_cell.length_b   1.000
_cell.length_c   1.000
_cell.angle_alpha   90.00
_cell.angle_beta   90.00
_cell.angle_gamma   90.00
#
_symmetry.space_group_name_H-M   'P 1'
#
loop_
_entity.id
_entity.type
_entity.pdbx_description
1 polymer ?
#
loop_
_entity_poly.entity_id
_entity_poly.type
_entity_poly.pdbx_seq_one_letter_code
_entity_poly.pdbx_strand_id
1 'polypeptide(L)'
;MSRQFEVYYIHDPPGLTLSAIYKVDRTLCAIEGSHVFRGKNFWFAACPSRLGIPNAQRICGTLTCDKDSFLQAAADAINSSSPGVQIAYHKIIRPNGLAKDLKGYLELHKTITHEFLRARKEEIIDLKEEIEEACRYLTYGQWEEALRKVKVLQDSLAHMWTRGECESDQNPWVLRQGINPHQTEVIALKVQIEVVLQLLQARGREKTIYTLRGRREELAYVLGRVQGEIQLLEGELGQAPQQTQDLLMVSRPRVHQFYLLCGIILFHQVESQAIEEHRRLLDEMLSWGEKDWDLELRRPNSNSSSYYTALSYHLQSIPQFRGLTLYKSELETQYKRLAAGIRSMSEGAGLQLADPKMEQFSAMQNLLILGAGTGWFTAAPVATGYLRSQININEVIGMAYQSPLYESVGFEDIESRVDCHLDSLLMFLEPRKERELLEEWELLELPDVLEETNQVSLQGQKRPSPQPDGESNQKRPKKRP
;
A
#
# COMPACT_ATOMS: atom_id res chain seq x y z
N MET A 1 -20.32 14.57 12.78
CA MET A 1 -21.12 13.68 13.65
C MET A 1 -20.36 12.37 13.82
N SER A 2 -20.00 11.98 15.05
CA SER A 2 -19.29 10.73 15.31
C SER A 2 -20.20 9.54 15.00
N ARG A 3 -19.84 8.71 14.01
CA ARG A 3 -20.59 7.48 13.68
C ARG A 3 -20.50 6.53 14.88
N GLN A 4 -21.64 6.17 15.45
CA GLN A 4 -21.70 5.26 16.60
C GLN A 4 -21.65 3.82 16.09
N PHE A 5 -20.65 3.06 16.54
CA PHE A 5 -20.49 1.65 16.21
C PHE A 5 -21.27 0.76 17.19
N GLU A 6 -21.86 -0.30 16.65
CA GLU A 6 -22.54 -1.35 17.41
C GLU A 6 -21.89 -2.71 17.10
N VAL A 7 -21.81 -3.59 18.10
CA VAL A 7 -21.24 -4.93 17.97
C VAL A 7 -22.37 -5.95 17.81
N TYR A 8 -22.20 -6.84 16.83
CA TYR A 8 -23.14 -7.88 16.50
C TYR A 8 -22.47 -9.25 16.54
N TYR A 9 -23.23 -10.25 16.99
CA TYR A 9 -22.87 -11.66 16.99
C TYR A 9 -23.75 -12.43 16.02
N ILE A 10 -23.16 -13.26 15.17
CA ILE A 10 -23.87 -14.08 14.18
C ILE A 10 -23.42 -15.51 14.35
N HIS A 11 -24.32 -16.40 14.76
CA HIS A 11 -24.02 -17.82 14.90
C HIS A 11 -24.29 -18.55 13.57
N ASP A 12 -23.39 -19.44 13.15
CA ASP A 12 -23.62 -20.29 11.98
C ASP A 12 -24.57 -21.44 12.33
N PRO A 13 -25.72 -21.58 11.67
CA PRO A 13 -26.56 -22.76 11.85
C PRO A 13 -25.79 -24.06 11.56
N PRO A 14 -26.05 -25.16 12.29
CA PRO A 14 -25.50 -26.46 11.93
C PRO A 14 -25.91 -26.85 10.49
N GLY A 15 -24.94 -27.28 9.67
CA GLY A 15 -25.17 -27.64 8.26
C GLY A 15 -25.11 -26.47 7.27
N LEU A 16 -24.60 -25.31 7.68
CA LEU A 16 -24.44 -24.16 6.79
C LEU A 16 -23.54 -24.50 5.58
N THR A 17 -24.03 -24.21 4.38
CA THR A 17 -23.24 -24.40 3.15
C THR A 17 -22.19 -23.30 3.00
N LEU A 18 -21.06 -23.61 2.33
CA LEU A 18 -20.03 -22.61 2.00
C LEU A 18 -20.62 -21.39 1.27
N SER A 19 -21.60 -21.60 0.38
CA SER A 19 -22.28 -20.51 -0.33
C SER A 19 -22.99 -19.53 0.62
N ALA A 20 -23.59 -20.02 1.70
CA ALA A 20 -24.23 -19.18 2.70
C ALA A 20 -23.20 -18.40 3.54
N ILE A 21 -22.07 -19.03 3.88
CA ILE A 21 -20.94 -18.38 4.55
C ILE A 21 -20.41 -17.22 3.70
N TYR A 22 -20.17 -17.45 2.41
CA TYR A 22 -19.72 -16.41 1.47
C TYR A 22 -20.70 -15.24 1.31
N LYS A 23 -22.02 -15.50 1.38
CA LYS A 23 -23.02 -14.44 1.33
C LYS A 23 -22.97 -13.54 2.57
N VAL A 24 -22.79 -14.12 3.76
CA VAL A 24 -22.63 -13.38 5.01
C VAL A 24 -21.36 -12.55 4.96
N ASP A 25 -20.24 -13.17 4.59
CA ASP A 25 -18.93 -12.52 4.43
C ASP A 25 -19.00 -11.31 3.48
N ARG A 26 -19.51 -11.50 2.26
CA ARG A 26 -19.67 -10.42 1.27
C ARG A 26 -20.53 -9.27 1.77
N THR A 27 -21.58 -9.57 2.54
CA THR A 27 -22.47 -8.54 3.11
C THR A 27 -21.75 -7.74 4.19
N LEU A 28 -20.94 -8.40 5.02
CA LEU A 28 -20.15 -7.75 6.06
C LEU A 28 -19.04 -6.89 5.47
N CYS A 29 -18.28 -7.42 4.50
CA CYS A 29 -17.20 -6.69 3.81
C CYS A 29 -17.69 -5.45 3.03
N ALA A 30 -18.95 -5.43 2.57
CA ALA A 30 -19.52 -4.28 1.88
C ALA A 30 -19.80 -3.07 2.79
N ILE A 31 -19.71 -3.24 4.13
CA ILE A 31 -19.99 -2.17 5.08
C ILE A 31 -18.69 -1.40 5.35
N GLU A 32 -18.58 -0.20 4.79
CA GLU A 32 -17.42 0.66 4.96
C GLU A 32 -17.10 0.95 6.43
N GLY A 33 -15.81 0.78 6.77
CA GLY A 33 -15.29 1.05 8.11
C GLY A 33 -15.74 0.06 9.17
N SER A 34 -16.37 -1.06 8.80
CA SER A 34 -16.71 -2.14 9.72
C SER A 34 -15.50 -3.03 10.05
N HIS A 35 -15.52 -3.58 11.25
CA HIS A 35 -14.64 -4.67 11.65
C HIS A 35 -15.41 -5.97 11.61
N VAL A 36 -14.81 -7.00 11.03
CA VAL A 36 -15.40 -8.32 10.86
C VAL A 36 -14.42 -9.32 11.42
N PHE A 37 -14.90 -10.17 12.32
CA PHE A 37 -14.11 -11.23 12.94
C PHE A 37 -14.79 -12.56 12.70
N ARG A 38 -14.03 -13.52 12.19
CA ARG A 38 -14.49 -14.88 11.91
C ARG A 38 -13.92 -15.87 12.91
N GLY A 39 -14.79 -16.40 13.77
CA GLY A 39 -14.50 -17.54 14.63
C GLY A 39 -14.75 -18.89 13.93
N LYS A 40 -14.71 -20.00 14.70
CA LYS A 40 -14.90 -21.35 14.14
C LYS A 40 -16.29 -21.56 13.54
N ASN A 41 -17.34 -21.14 14.26
CA ASN A 41 -18.75 -21.34 13.90
C ASN A 41 -19.60 -20.06 14.12
N PHE A 42 -18.96 -18.91 14.18
CA PHE A 42 -19.63 -17.64 14.45
C PHE A 42 -18.88 -16.46 13.82
N TRP A 43 -19.55 -15.31 13.78
CA TRP A 43 -19.00 -14.03 13.36
C TRP A 43 -19.24 -12.99 14.44
N PHE A 44 -18.28 -12.09 14.60
CA PHE A 44 -18.52 -10.80 15.22
C PHE A 44 -18.35 -9.70 14.18
N ALA A 45 -19.20 -8.69 14.23
CA ALA A 45 -19.08 -7.53 13.37
C ALA A 45 -19.32 -6.27 14.19
N ALA A 46 -18.39 -5.32 14.14
CA ALA A 46 -18.57 -3.98 14.67
C ALA A 46 -18.76 -3.01 13.52
N CYS A 47 -19.96 -2.44 13.40
CA CYS A 47 -20.32 -1.61 12.26
C CYS A 47 -21.14 -0.37 12.67
N PRO A 48 -21.09 0.72 11.89
CA PRO A 48 -21.83 1.96 12.17
C PRO A 48 -23.30 1.87 11.75
N SER A 49 -23.67 0.81 11.04
CA SER A 49 -24.99 0.60 10.43
C SER A 49 -25.64 -0.66 11.01
N ARG A 50 -26.96 -0.70 11.04
CA ARG A 50 -27.70 -1.89 11.46
C ARG A 50 -27.51 -3.01 10.44
N LEU A 51 -27.13 -4.21 10.90
CA LEU A 51 -26.97 -5.36 10.02
C LEU A 51 -28.31 -5.89 9.52
N GLY A 52 -28.43 -6.01 8.20
CA GLY A 52 -29.55 -6.69 7.53
C GLY A 52 -29.39 -8.21 7.46
N ILE A 53 -28.51 -8.80 8.27
CA ILE A 53 -28.21 -10.23 8.23
C ILE A 53 -29.17 -10.99 9.16
N PRO A 54 -29.89 -12.01 8.66
CA PRO A 54 -30.76 -12.85 9.49
C PRO A 54 -29.97 -13.49 10.64
N ASN A 55 -30.56 -13.52 11.83
CA ASN A 55 -29.96 -14.05 13.07
C ASN A 55 -28.78 -13.24 13.65
N ALA A 56 -28.47 -12.05 13.12
CA ALA A 56 -27.51 -11.16 13.76
C ALA A 56 -28.08 -10.61 15.08
N GLN A 57 -27.41 -10.92 16.18
CA GLN A 57 -27.78 -10.47 17.52
C GLN A 57 -26.93 -9.27 17.90
N ARG A 58 -27.57 -8.14 18.20
CA ARG A 58 -26.86 -6.96 18.71
C ARG A 58 -26.50 -7.17 20.18
N ILE A 59 -25.23 -6.97 20.51
CA ILE A 59 -24.75 -7.06 21.90
C ILE A 59 -24.88 -5.69 22.55
N CYS A 60 -25.71 -5.59 23.58
CA CYS A 60 -25.97 -4.35 24.30
C CYS A 60 -25.79 -4.52 25.79
N GLY A 61 -24.68 -4.02 26.33
CA GLY A 61 -24.47 -3.97 27.77
C GLY A 61 -24.16 -5.34 28.36
N THR A 62 -25.10 -6.28 28.40
CA THR A 62 -24.90 -7.65 28.87
C THR A 62 -24.42 -8.58 27.77
N LEU A 63 -23.47 -9.45 28.10
CA LEU A 63 -22.94 -10.44 27.17
C LEU A 63 -23.95 -11.57 26.96
N THR A 64 -24.48 -11.70 25.75
CA THR A 64 -25.45 -12.74 25.37
C THR A 64 -24.82 -13.92 24.61
N CYS A 65 -23.53 -13.82 24.30
CA CYS A 65 -22.75 -14.82 23.57
C CYS A 65 -21.69 -15.46 24.48
N ASP A 66 -21.01 -16.48 23.95
CA ASP A 66 -19.86 -17.08 24.61
C ASP A 66 -18.79 -16.03 24.92
N LYS A 67 -18.25 -16.10 26.14
CA LYS A 67 -17.30 -15.12 26.68
C LYS A 67 -15.97 -15.18 25.94
N ASP A 68 -15.45 -16.37 25.70
CA ASP A 68 -14.15 -16.55 25.06
C ASP A 68 -14.20 -16.10 23.60
N SER A 69 -15.27 -16.45 22.89
CA SER A 69 -15.56 -16.02 21.53
C SER A 69 -15.60 -14.48 21.39
N PHE A 70 -16.22 -13.78 22.34
CA PHE A 70 -16.25 -12.32 22.36
C PHE A 70 -14.86 -11.72 22.65
N LEU A 71 -14.11 -12.29 23.59
CA LEU A 71 -12.78 -11.78 23.96
C LEU A 71 -11.77 -11.95 22.82
N GLN A 72 -11.86 -13.03 22.05
CA GLN A 72 -11.07 -13.21 20.83
C GLN A 72 -11.35 -12.10 19.81
N ALA A 73 -12.63 -11.84 19.52
CA ALA A 73 -13.03 -10.78 18.60
C ALA A 73 -12.62 -9.38 19.09
N ALA A 74 -12.71 -9.14 20.39
CA ALA A 74 -12.33 -7.87 21.00
C ALA A 74 -10.80 -7.66 20.99
N ALA A 75 -10.01 -8.73 21.14
CA ALA A 75 -8.56 -8.67 21.05
C ALA A 75 -8.10 -8.33 19.62
N ASP A 76 -8.72 -8.96 18.61
CA ASP A 76 -8.48 -8.66 17.19
C ASP A 76 -8.90 -7.22 16.82
N ALA A 77 -10.07 -6.78 17.31
CA ALA A 77 -10.59 -5.43 17.07
C ALA A 77 -9.69 -4.29 17.53
N ILE A 78 -8.75 -4.54 18.46
CA ILE A 78 -7.77 -3.54 18.90
C ILE A 78 -6.79 -3.16 17.78
N ASN A 79 -6.53 -4.06 16.84
CA ASN A 79 -5.72 -3.80 15.65
C ASN A 79 -6.51 -3.12 14.52
N SER A 80 -7.81 -2.86 14.71
CA SER A 80 -8.62 -2.17 13.71
C SER A 80 -8.19 -0.70 13.57
N SER A 81 -8.07 -0.25 12.32
CA SER A 81 -7.80 1.14 11.94
C SER A 81 -8.92 2.11 12.31
N SER A 82 -10.09 1.62 12.72
CA SER A 82 -11.25 2.43 13.14
C SER A 82 -11.32 2.57 14.66
N PRO A 83 -11.09 3.77 15.23
CA PRO A 83 -11.25 3.99 16.67
C PRO A 83 -12.67 3.70 17.17
N GLY A 84 -13.67 3.86 16.29
CA GLY A 84 -15.07 3.57 16.61
C GLY A 84 -15.32 2.10 16.96
N VAL A 85 -14.63 1.18 16.27
CA VAL A 85 -14.66 -0.26 16.54
C VAL A 85 -14.11 -0.56 17.95
N GLN A 86 -12.94 -0.02 18.25
CA GLN A 86 -12.29 -0.22 19.56
C GLN A 86 -13.17 0.27 20.70
N ILE A 87 -13.77 1.45 20.54
CA ILE A 87 -14.69 2.04 21.53
C ILE A 87 -15.93 1.16 21.72
N ALA A 88 -16.47 0.56 20.66
CA ALA A 88 -17.66 -0.28 20.73
C ALA A 88 -17.44 -1.54 21.58
N TYR A 89 -16.33 -2.24 21.37
CA TYR A 89 -15.96 -3.39 22.21
C TYR A 89 -15.66 -2.97 23.65
N HIS A 90 -14.93 -1.87 23.87
CA HIS A 90 -14.62 -1.36 25.23
C HIS A 90 -15.87 -1.01 26.05
N LYS A 91 -16.91 -0.47 25.40
CA LYS A 91 -18.20 -0.16 26.04
C LYS A 91 -18.90 -1.41 26.59
N ILE A 92 -18.65 -2.58 26.01
CA ILE A 92 -19.18 -3.87 26.49
C ILE A 92 -18.23 -4.48 27.53
N ILE A 93 -16.92 -4.37 27.34
CA ILE A 93 -15.91 -4.96 28.25
C ILE A 93 -15.97 -4.36 29.67
N ARG A 94 -16.05 -3.01 29.78
CA ARG A 94 -15.99 -2.31 31.08
C ARG A 94 -17.13 -2.72 32.04
N PRO A 95 -18.41 -2.65 31.65
CA PRO A 95 -19.51 -3.01 32.54
C PRO A 95 -19.52 -4.49 32.94
N ASN A 96 -18.99 -5.39 32.11
CA ASN A 96 -18.96 -6.83 32.38
C ASN A 96 -17.69 -7.27 33.15
N GLY A 97 -16.80 -6.34 33.54
CA GLY A 97 -15.59 -6.67 34.31
C GLY A 97 -14.56 -7.50 33.54
N LEU A 98 -14.59 -7.49 32.21
CA LEU A 98 -13.80 -8.40 31.35
C LEU A 98 -12.39 -7.87 31.01
N ALA A 99 -12.00 -6.70 31.52
CA ALA A 99 -10.75 -6.04 31.13
C ALA A 99 -9.48 -6.85 31.45
N LYS A 100 -9.49 -7.58 32.58
CA LYS A 100 -8.36 -8.43 32.98
C LYS A 100 -8.21 -9.64 32.05
N ASP A 101 -9.34 -10.23 31.66
CA ASP A 101 -9.36 -11.41 30.79
C ASP A 101 -8.92 -11.03 29.37
N LEU A 102 -9.37 -9.88 28.86
CA LEU A 102 -8.94 -9.33 27.56
C LEU A 102 -7.41 -9.18 27.48
N LYS A 103 -6.76 -8.75 28.56
CA LYS A 103 -5.30 -8.63 28.59
C LYS A 103 -4.61 -9.97 28.32
N GLY A 104 -5.14 -11.07 28.85
CA GLY A 104 -4.61 -12.41 28.58
C GLY A 104 -4.71 -12.79 27.10
N TYR A 105 -5.87 -12.51 26.50
CA TYR A 105 -6.09 -12.75 25.06
C TYR A 105 -5.21 -11.87 24.16
N LEU A 106 -4.96 -10.62 24.55
CA LEU A 106 -4.06 -9.73 23.81
C LEU A 106 -2.62 -10.21 23.81
N GLU A 107 -2.10 -10.64 24.96
CA GLU A 107 -0.75 -11.20 25.04
C GLU A 107 -0.64 -12.51 24.26
N LEU A 108 -1.67 -13.37 24.31
CA LEU A 108 -1.70 -14.59 23.52
C LEU A 108 -1.76 -14.30 22.01
N HIS A 109 -2.58 -13.34 21.59
CA HIS A 109 -2.68 -12.88 20.20
C HIS A 109 -1.32 -12.36 19.72
N LYS A 110 -0.65 -11.51 20.50
CA LYS A 110 0.69 -11.00 20.16
C LYS A 110 1.69 -12.13 20.00
N THR A 111 1.75 -13.06 20.95
CA THR A 111 2.70 -14.18 20.90
C THR A 111 2.48 -15.02 19.64
N ILE A 112 1.23 -15.40 19.36
CA ILE A 112 0.88 -16.24 18.21
C ILE A 112 1.18 -15.51 16.90
N THR A 113 0.79 -14.23 16.76
CA THR A 113 1.10 -13.42 15.58
C THR A 113 2.61 -13.29 15.41
N HIS A 114 3.35 -12.95 16.47
CA HIS A 114 4.79 -12.77 16.41
C HIS A 114 5.54 -14.06 16.05
N GLU A 115 5.14 -15.20 16.61
CA GLU A 115 5.73 -16.50 16.28
C GLU A 115 5.52 -16.84 14.80
N PHE A 116 4.30 -16.64 14.30
CA PHE A 116 3.99 -16.84 12.89
C PHE A 116 4.81 -15.94 11.97
N LEU A 117 4.80 -14.62 12.22
CA LEU A 117 5.51 -13.65 11.39
C LEU A 117 7.01 -13.92 11.38
N ARG A 118 7.59 -14.33 12.51
CA ARG A 118 9.01 -14.69 12.61
C ARG A 118 9.33 -15.91 11.74
N ALA A 119 8.56 -16.98 11.88
CA ALA A 119 8.73 -18.18 11.06
C ALA A 119 8.57 -17.85 9.56
N ARG A 120 7.57 -17.03 9.21
CA ARG A 120 7.34 -16.58 7.83
C ARG A 120 8.51 -15.79 7.28
N LYS A 121 9.06 -14.87 8.06
CA LYS A 121 10.22 -14.07 7.67
C LYS A 121 11.43 -14.96 7.36
N GLU A 122 11.71 -15.94 8.22
CA GLU A 122 12.81 -16.88 8.00
C GLU A 122 12.62 -17.64 6.67
N GLU A 123 11.42 -18.16 6.42
CA GLU A 123 11.11 -18.88 5.16
C GLU A 123 11.25 -18.00 3.91
N ILE A 124 10.87 -16.72 3.98
CA ILE A 124 10.97 -15.78 2.86
C ILE A 124 12.42 -15.33 2.64
N ILE A 125 13.24 -15.23 3.70
CA ILE A 125 14.68 -15.00 3.57
C ILE A 125 15.35 -16.18 2.85
N ASP A 126 15.02 -17.42 3.23
CA ASP A 126 15.53 -18.61 2.54
C ASP A 126 15.12 -18.60 1.06
N LEU A 127 13.87 -18.20 0.76
CA LEU A 127 13.38 -18.06 -0.62
C LEU A 127 14.20 -17.01 -1.40
N LYS A 128 14.52 -15.87 -0.78
CA LYS A 128 15.34 -14.81 -1.39
C LYS A 128 16.70 -15.34 -1.81
N GLU A 129 17.40 -16.06 -0.94
CA GLU A 129 18.72 -16.62 -1.21
C GLU A 129 18.68 -17.61 -2.39
N GLU A 130 17.64 -18.44 -2.44
CA GLU A 130 17.41 -19.40 -3.53
C GLU A 130 17.11 -18.70 -4.88
N ILE A 131 16.36 -17.58 -4.87
CA ILE A 131 16.11 -16.76 -6.07
C ILE A 131 17.41 -16.09 -6.55
N GLU A 132 18.19 -15.52 -5.65
CA GLU A 132 19.48 -14.89 -5.99
C GLU A 132 20.45 -15.91 -6.60
N GLU A 133 20.46 -17.14 -6.10
CA GLU A 133 21.24 -18.23 -6.67
C GLU A 133 20.75 -18.65 -8.07
N ALA A 134 19.44 -18.75 -8.29
CA ALA A 134 18.87 -19.00 -9.61
C ALA A 134 19.25 -17.89 -10.63
N CYS A 135 19.18 -16.62 -10.22
CA CYS A 135 19.62 -15.47 -11.02
C CYS A 135 21.12 -15.54 -11.36
N ARG A 136 21.95 -15.97 -10.41
CA ARG A 136 23.39 -16.16 -10.59
C ARG A 136 23.68 -17.22 -11.65
N TYR A 137 22.99 -18.37 -11.57
CA TYR A 137 23.13 -19.43 -12.56
C TYR A 137 22.73 -18.99 -13.97
N LEU A 138 21.65 -18.23 -14.12
CA LEU A 138 21.26 -17.68 -15.42
C LEU A 138 22.30 -16.70 -15.97
N THR A 139 22.92 -15.89 -15.10
CA THR A 139 23.97 -14.93 -15.48
C THR A 139 25.21 -15.63 -16.03
N TYR A 140 25.59 -16.78 -15.47
CA TYR A 140 26.71 -17.59 -15.96
C TYR A 140 26.32 -18.59 -17.06
N GLY A 141 25.08 -18.55 -17.56
CA GLY A 141 24.59 -19.47 -18.59
C GLY A 141 24.42 -20.92 -18.11
N GLN A 142 24.42 -21.15 -16.79
CA GLN A 142 24.23 -22.46 -16.15
C GLN A 142 22.74 -22.81 -16.07
N TRP A 143 22.20 -23.09 -17.25
CA TRP A 143 20.77 -23.34 -17.46
C TRP A 143 20.15 -24.42 -16.56
N GLU A 144 20.80 -25.59 -16.50
CA GLU A 144 20.26 -26.76 -15.83
C GLU A 144 20.18 -26.56 -14.32
N GLU A 145 21.17 -25.85 -13.75
CA GLU A 145 21.18 -25.47 -12.34
C GLU A 145 20.12 -24.42 -12.02
N ALA A 146 19.94 -23.41 -12.88
CA ALA A 146 18.84 -22.46 -12.75
C ALA A 146 17.48 -23.16 -12.77
N LEU A 147 17.25 -24.07 -13.73
CA LEU A 147 16.02 -24.85 -13.80
C LEU A 147 15.79 -25.72 -12.56
N ARG A 148 16.86 -26.35 -12.03
CA ARG A 148 16.78 -27.13 -10.80
C ARG A 148 16.40 -26.26 -9.60
N LYS A 149 16.99 -25.06 -9.50
CA LYS A 149 16.68 -24.10 -8.43
C LYS A 149 15.26 -23.56 -8.51
N VAL A 150 14.77 -23.20 -9.69
CA VAL A 150 13.38 -22.73 -9.85
C VAL A 150 12.35 -23.82 -9.50
N LYS A 151 12.66 -25.10 -9.73
CA LYS A 151 11.81 -26.21 -9.24
C LYS A 151 11.79 -26.27 -7.71
N VAL A 152 12.94 -26.15 -7.07
CA VAL A 152 13.03 -26.09 -5.60
C VAL A 152 12.22 -24.91 -5.06
N LEU A 153 12.30 -23.73 -5.68
CA LEU A 153 11.50 -22.56 -5.32
C LEU A 153 9.99 -22.83 -5.40
N GLN A 154 9.52 -23.50 -6.45
CA GLN A 154 8.12 -23.87 -6.60
C GLN A 154 7.66 -24.78 -5.45
N ASP A 155 8.45 -25.81 -5.13
CA ASP A 155 8.16 -26.75 -4.05
C ASP A 155 8.17 -26.04 -2.69
N SER A 156 9.16 -25.18 -2.44
CA SER A 156 9.26 -24.35 -1.24
C SER A 156 8.03 -23.48 -1.04
N LEU A 157 7.56 -22.76 -2.07
CA LEU A 157 6.36 -21.92 -2.00
C LEU A 157 5.09 -22.75 -1.76
N ALA A 158 4.97 -23.93 -2.36
CA ALA A 158 3.86 -24.84 -2.11
C ALA A 158 3.83 -25.35 -0.66
N HIS A 159 5.00 -25.68 -0.11
CA HIS A 159 5.15 -26.05 1.29
C HIS A 159 4.84 -24.88 2.23
N MET A 160 5.33 -23.69 1.90
CA MET A 160 5.13 -22.46 2.68
C MET A 160 3.65 -22.07 2.77
N TRP A 161 2.92 -22.20 1.67
CA TRP A 161 1.47 -22.02 1.60
C TRP A 161 0.74 -23.05 2.45
N THR A 162 1.04 -24.34 2.24
CA THR A 162 0.36 -25.44 2.97
C THR A 162 0.57 -25.32 4.47
N ARG A 163 1.79 -24.97 4.90
CA ARG A 163 2.11 -24.76 6.32
C ARG A 163 1.37 -23.56 6.89
N GLY A 164 1.30 -22.46 6.15
CA GLY A 164 0.57 -21.25 6.58
C GLY A 164 -0.93 -21.49 6.77
N GLU A 165 -1.54 -22.29 5.89
CA GLU A 165 -2.93 -22.72 6.04
C GLU A 165 -3.11 -23.64 7.27
N CYS A 166 -2.20 -24.60 7.48
CA CYS A 166 -2.23 -25.47 8.66
C CYS A 166 -2.08 -24.68 9.97
N GLU A 167 -1.14 -23.73 10.04
CA GLU A 167 -0.96 -22.85 11.20
C GLU A 167 -2.21 -21.99 11.42
N SER A 168 -2.77 -21.44 10.34
CA SER A 168 -4.04 -20.69 10.37
C SER A 168 -5.21 -21.53 10.88
N ASP A 169 -5.24 -22.83 10.60
CA ASP A 169 -6.24 -23.76 11.12
C ASP A 169 -6.02 -24.12 12.60
N GLN A 170 -4.78 -24.11 13.08
CA GLN A 170 -4.46 -24.33 14.49
C GLN A 170 -4.84 -23.13 15.36
N ASN A 171 -4.68 -21.91 14.86
CA ASN A 171 -5.03 -20.66 15.57
C ASN A 171 -5.98 -19.76 14.75
N PRO A 172 -7.19 -20.23 14.43
CA PRO A 172 -8.08 -19.60 13.45
C PRO A 172 -8.60 -18.24 13.89
N TRP A 173 -8.60 -17.96 15.19
CA TRP A 173 -9.09 -16.72 15.78
C TRP A 173 -8.00 -15.63 15.86
N VAL A 174 -6.73 -15.95 15.61
CA VAL A 174 -5.63 -14.96 15.49
C VAL A 174 -5.22 -14.84 14.03
N LEU A 175 -4.92 -15.98 13.41
CA LEU A 175 -4.17 -15.99 12.17
C LEU A 175 -5.08 -15.72 10.95
N ARG A 176 -6.33 -16.19 10.95
CA ARG A 176 -7.23 -15.96 9.78
C ARG A 176 -7.64 -14.49 9.58
N GLN A 177 -7.50 -13.64 10.59
CA GLN A 177 -7.82 -12.21 10.48
C GLN A 177 -6.61 -11.40 10.01
N GLY A 178 -5.42 -11.70 10.54
CA GLY A 178 -4.20 -10.92 10.29
C GLY A 178 -3.31 -11.39 9.14
N ILE A 179 -3.41 -12.66 8.69
CA ILE A 179 -2.36 -13.29 7.85
C ILE A 179 -2.76 -13.54 6.39
N ASN A 180 -4.02 -13.23 6.04
CA ASN A 180 -4.46 -13.27 4.64
C ASN A 180 -3.55 -12.49 3.68
N PRO A 181 -2.99 -11.32 4.04
CA PRO A 181 -2.08 -10.59 3.14
C PRO A 181 -0.82 -11.40 2.78
N HIS A 182 -0.07 -11.90 3.77
CA HIS A 182 1.16 -12.67 3.53
C HIS A 182 0.89 -14.00 2.82
N GLN A 183 -0.22 -14.67 3.15
CA GLN A 183 -0.62 -15.89 2.45
C GLN A 183 -0.99 -15.61 0.99
N THR A 184 -1.67 -14.50 0.73
CA THR A 184 -1.96 -14.04 -0.64
C THR A 184 -0.68 -13.75 -1.41
N GLU A 185 0.31 -13.13 -0.77
CA GLU A 185 1.61 -12.87 -1.37
C GLU A 185 2.34 -14.17 -1.74
N VAL A 186 2.35 -15.17 -0.87
CA VAL A 186 2.94 -16.49 -1.14
C VAL A 186 2.30 -17.17 -2.36
N ILE A 187 0.97 -17.09 -2.52
CA ILE A 187 0.31 -17.57 -3.74
C ILE A 187 0.78 -16.79 -4.96
N ALA A 188 0.84 -15.46 -4.87
CA ALA A 188 1.23 -14.62 -5.98
C ALA A 188 2.67 -14.93 -6.44
N LEU A 189 3.59 -15.11 -5.49
CA LEU A 189 4.97 -15.54 -5.74
C LEU A 189 5.01 -16.94 -6.37
N LYS A 190 4.19 -17.89 -5.89
CA LYS A 190 4.09 -19.24 -6.45
C LYS A 190 3.68 -19.21 -7.92
N VAL A 191 2.67 -18.42 -8.27
CA VAL A 191 2.20 -18.26 -9.66
C VAL A 191 3.31 -17.69 -10.54
N GLN A 192 4.05 -16.69 -10.06
CA GLN A 192 5.13 -16.09 -10.83
C GLN A 192 6.32 -17.05 -11.03
N ILE A 193 6.68 -17.81 -9.99
CA ILE A 193 7.70 -18.87 -10.12
C ILE A 193 7.25 -19.98 -11.07
N GLU A 194 5.97 -20.31 -11.11
CA GLU A 194 5.41 -21.25 -12.11
C GLU A 194 5.55 -20.73 -13.54
N VAL A 195 5.30 -19.44 -13.77
CA VAL A 195 5.54 -18.79 -15.07
C VAL A 195 7.01 -18.87 -15.44
N VAL A 196 7.92 -18.50 -14.53
CA VAL A 196 9.37 -18.63 -14.76
C VAL A 196 9.73 -20.08 -15.09
N LEU A 197 9.21 -21.05 -14.34
CA LEU A 197 9.49 -22.46 -14.58
C LEU A 197 9.02 -22.91 -15.97
N GLN A 198 7.83 -22.49 -16.40
CA GLN A 198 7.33 -22.78 -17.75
C GLN A 198 8.19 -22.12 -18.83
N LEU A 199 8.56 -20.85 -18.64
CA LEU A 199 9.47 -20.13 -19.53
C LEU A 199 10.83 -20.82 -19.62
N LEU A 200 11.29 -21.41 -18.51
CA LEU A 200 12.49 -22.22 -18.52
C LEU A 200 12.25 -23.53 -19.31
N GLN A 201 11.23 -24.29 -18.98
CA GLN A 201 10.97 -25.58 -19.61
C GLN A 201 10.65 -25.51 -21.11
N ALA A 202 10.16 -24.37 -21.60
CA ALA A 202 9.89 -24.11 -23.01
C ALA A 202 11.17 -24.29 -23.87
N ARG A 203 11.29 -25.47 -24.48
CA ARG A 203 12.35 -25.82 -25.43
C ARG A 203 12.04 -25.29 -26.82
N GLY A 204 12.81 -24.29 -27.25
CA GLY A 204 12.81 -23.81 -28.62
C GLY A 204 14.14 -23.16 -29.01
N ARG A 205 15.18 -23.97 -29.21
CA ARG A 205 16.42 -23.76 -30.01
C ARG A 205 17.27 -22.48 -29.91
N GLU A 206 16.86 -21.43 -29.21
CA GLU A 206 17.64 -20.21 -29.07
C GLU A 206 18.05 -20.03 -27.61
N LYS A 207 19.20 -20.64 -27.27
CA LYS A 207 20.03 -20.25 -26.12
C LYS A 207 20.74 -18.93 -26.42
N THR A 208 20.01 -17.94 -26.91
CA THR A 208 20.56 -16.60 -27.13
C THR A 208 20.67 -15.92 -25.78
N ILE A 209 21.69 -15.09 -25.60
CA ILE A 209 21.90 -14.31 -24.36
C ILE A 209 20.64 -13.49 -24.04
N TYR A 210 19.87 -13.10 -25.06
CA TYR A 210 18.62 -12.35 -24.94
C TYR A 210 17.46 -13.15 -24.29
N THR A 211 17.30 -14.45 -24.59
CA THR A 211 16.24 -15.26 -23.95
C THR A 211 16.55 -15.54 -22.48
N LEU A 212 17.83 -15.73 -22.14
CA LEU A 212 18.29 -15.87 -20.76
C LEU A 212 18.13 -14.56 -19.97
N ARG A 213 18.30 -13.42 -20.64
CA ARG A 213 18.10 -12.09 -20.05
C ARG A 213 16.65 -11.85 -19.63
N GLY A 214 15.67 -12.11 -20.50
CA GLY A 214 14.25 -11.95 -20.15
C GLY A 214 13.82 -12.86 -18.98
N ARG A 215 14.30 -14.11 -18.96
CA ARG A 215 14.05 -15.05 -17.85
C ARG A 215 14.67 -14.60 -16.52
N ARG A 216 15.80 -13.90 -16.59
CA ARG A 216 16.45 -13.29 -15.42
C ARG A 216 15.69 -12.04 -14.94
N GLU A 217 15.16 -11.24 -15.85
CA GLU A 217 14.34 -10.06 -15.52
C GLU A 217 13.07 -10.47 -14.77
N GLU A 218 12.41 -11.56 -15.16
CA GLU A 218 11.27 -12.13 -14.41
C GLU A 218 11.65 -12.58 -12.99
N LEU A 219 12.78 -13.28 -12.81
CA LEU A 219 13.26 -13.65 -11.47
C LEU A 219 13.69 -12.44 -10.63
N ALA A 220 14.24 -11.41 -11.26
CA ALA A 220 14.59 -10.16 -10.58
C ALA A 220 13.33 -9.41 -10.11
N TYR A 221 12.25 -9.46 -10.87
CA TYR A 221 10.95 -8.92 -10.46
C TYR A 221 10.39 -9.69 -9.24
N VAL A 222 10.44 -11.02 -9.25
CA VAL A 222 10.05 -11.85 -8.08
C VAL A 222 10.94 -11.53 -6.87
N LEU A 223 12.25 -11.34 -7.07
CA LEU A 223 13.18 -10.94 -6.02
C LEU A 223 12.79 -9.61 -5.36
N GLY A 224 12.39 -8.61 -6.16
CA GLY A 224 11.92 -7.32 -5.64
C GLY A 224 10.68 -7.46 -4.75
N ARG A 225 9.73 -8.31 -5.13
CA ARG A 225 8.54 -8.61 -4.29
C ARG A 225 8.89 -9.30 -2.99
N VAL A 226 9.79 -10.27 -3.04
CA VAL A 226 10.29 -10.97 -1.85
C VAL A 226 11.00 -10.02 -0.90
N GLN A 227 11.78 -9.07 -1.42
CA GLN A 227 12.42 -8.03 -0.61
C GLN A 227 11.39 -7.10 0.05
N GLY A 228 10.36 -6.67 -0.68
CA GLY A 228 9.26 -5.88 -0.12
C GLY A 228 8.51 -6.61 0.99
N GLU A 229 8.26 -7.91 0.81
CA GLU A 229 7.59 -8.73 1.83
C GLU A 229 8.47 -8.93 3.09
N ILE A 230 9.79 -9.07 2.94
CA ILE A 230 10.72 -9.09 4.08
C ILE A 230 10.65 -7.78 4.86
N GLN A 231 10.69 -6.64 4.17
CA GLN A 231 10.60 -5.31 4.81
C GLN A 231 9.28 -5.12 5.55
N LEU A 232 8.17 -5.59 4.95
CA LEU A 232 6.85 -5.53 5.57
C LEU A 232 6.81 -6.40 6.85
N LEU A 233 7.30 -7.65 6.78
CA LEU A 233 7.41 -8.52 7.94
C LEU A 233 8.36 -7.97 9.02
N GLU A 234 9.44 -7.30 8.63
CA GLU A 234 10.34 -6.60 9.54
C GLU A 234 9.67 -5.43 10.24
N GLY A 235 8.88 -4.65 9.51
CA GLY A 235 8.07 -3.57 10.06
C GLY A 235 7.06 -4.06 11.09
N GLU A 236 6.43 -5.22 10.85
CA GLU A 236 5.46 -5.82 11.76
C GLU A 236 6.12 -6.51 12.97
N LEU A 237 7.26 -7.18 12.78
CA LEU A 237 8.04 -7.82 13.86
C LEU A 237 8.82 -6.82 14.72
N GLY A 238 9.21 -5.68 14.16
CA GLY A 238 9.91 -4.60 14.85
C GLY A 238 9.04 -3.86 15.88
N GLN A 239 7.72 -4.12 15.91
CA GLN A 239 6.81 -3.53 16.90
C GLN A 239 6.83 -4.30 18.23
N ALA A 240 7.80 -3.99 19.10
CA ALA A 240 7.66 -4.22 20.55
C ALA A 240 6.63 -3.21 21.12
N PRO A 241 5.91 -3.52 22.23
CA PRO A 241 4.67 -2.84 22.59
C PRO A 241 4.93 -1.36 22.92
N GLN A 242 4.71 -0.50 21.93
CA GLN A 242 4.59 0.91 22.20
C GLN A 242 3.31 1.10 23.00
N GLN A 243 3.52 1.56 24.24
CA GLN A 243 2.53 2.37 24.93
C GLN A 243 1.86 3.26 23.89
N THR A 244 0.54 3.19 23.87
CA THR A 244 -0.37 3.79 22.90
C THR A 244 -0.26 5.33 22.91
N GLN A 245 0.85 5.87 22.43
CA GLN A 245 1.07 7.31 22.41
C GLN A 245 1.90 7.88 21.26
N ASP A 246 2.59 7.10 20.40
CA ASP A 246 3.45 7.73 19.36
C ASP A 246 3.47 7.08 17.94
N LEU A 247 2.55 6.19 17.57
CA LEU A 247 2.50 5.64 16.20
C LEU A 247 1.55 6.41 15.29
N LEU A 248 2.04 7.52 14.73
CA LEU A 248 1.68 8.01 13.40
C LEU A 248 2.82 8.91 12.90
N MET A 249 3.88 8.31 12.38
CA MET A 249 4.84 9.04 11.54
C MET A 249 5.14 8.20 10.29
N VAL A 250 4.18 8.14 9.37
CA VAL A 250 4.57 8.38 7.96
C VAL A 250 5.37 9.67 8.03
N SER A 251 6.66 9.64 7.71
CA SER A 251 7.47 10.86 7.69
C SER A 251 6.82 11.79 6.68
N ARG A 252 6.03 12.75 7.16
CA ARG A 252 5.26 13.62 6.28
C ARG A 252 6.25 14.46 5.49
N PRO A 253 6.07 14.58 4.16
CA PRO A 253 6.87 15.50 3.37
C PRO A 253 6.73 16.90 3.94
N ARG A 254 7.86 17.53 4.24
CA ARG A 254 7.89 18.96 4.56
C ARG A 254 7.50 19.75 3.33
N VAL A 255 6.99 20.96 3.53
CA VAL A 255 6.57 21.85 2.43
C VAL A 255 7.70 22.02 1.41
N HIS A 256 8.94 22.20 1.88
CA HIS A 256 10.13 22.36 1.03
C HIS A 256 10.42 21.13 0.17
N GLN A 257 10.16 19.92 0.69
CA GLN A 257 10.35 18.67 -0.06
C GLN A 257 9.34 18.54 -1.21
N PHE A 258 8.09 18.99 -1.03
CA PHE A 258 7.12 19.04 -2.13
C PHE A 258 7.51 20.04 -3.21
N TYR A 259 7.96 21.24 -2.83
CA TYR A 259 8.38 22.25 -3.81
C TYR A 259 9.67 21.86 -4.54
N LEU A 260 10.58 21.16 -3.87
CA LEU A 260 11.75 20.54 -4.51
C LEU A 260 11.31 19.54 -5.59
N LEU A 261 10.39 18.62 -5.28
CA LEU A 261 9.89 17.65 -6.26
C LEU A 261 9.18 18.34 -7.43
N CYS A 262 8.39 19.39 -7.17
CA CYS A 262 7.79 20.20 -8.22
C CYS A 262 8.86 20.83 -9.13
N GLY A 263 9.93 21.36 -8.54
CA GLY A 263 11.06 21.93 -9.28
C GLY A 263 11.78 20.91 -10.14
N ILE A 264 12.07 19.72 -9.60
CA ILE A 264 12.67 18.62 -10.35
C ILE A 264 11.81 18.27 -11.57
N ILE A 265 10.50 18.06 -11.39
CA ILE A 265 9.59 17.73 -12.50
C ILE A 265 9.54 18.86 -13.54
N LEU A 266 9.45 20.11 -13.09
CA LEU A 266 9.31 21.30 -13.95
C LEU A 266 10.56 21.63 -14.76
N PHE A 267 11.76 21.46 -14.20
CA PHE A 267 13.01 21.90 -14.81
C PHE A 267 13.82 20.77 -15.46
N HIS A 268 13.60 19.51 -15.06
CA HIS A 268 14.30 18.37 -15.64
C HIS A 268 13.63 17.84 -16.92
N GLN A 269 12.30 17.92 -17.03
CA GLN A 269 11.54 17.28 -18.12
C GLN A 269 11.34 18.15 -19.38
N VAL A 270 12.15 19.18 -19.60
CA VAL A 270 11.89 20.19 -20.64
C VAL A 270 13.05 20.34 -21.64
N GLU A 271 12.86 19.82 -22.85
CA GLU A 271 13.77 20.01 -23.98
C GLU A 271 13.49 21.35 -24.70
N SER A 272 14.13 22.45 -24.29
CA SER A 272 14.08 23.72 -25.02
C SER A 272 15.43 24.47 -24.95
N GLN A 273 15.72 25.37 -25.89
CA GLN A 273 16.99 26.12 -26.01
C GLN A 273 17.46 26.88 -24.75
N ALA A 274 16.64 26.98 -23.70
CA ALA A 274 16.98 27.48 -22.36
C ALA A 274 17.53 26.39 -21.39
N ILE A 275 17.86 25.19 -21.89
CA ILE A 275 18.34 24.03 -21.11
C ILE A 275 19.45 24.39 -20.12
N GLU A 276 20.40 25.24 -20.50
CA GLU A 276 21.54 25.58 -19.63
C GLU A 276 21.12 26.42 -18.41
N GLU A 277 20.22 27.38 -18.61
CA GLU A 277 19.71 28.24 -17.53
C GLU A 277 18.78 27.46 -16.59
N HIS A 278 17.94 26.57 -17.14
CA HIS A 278 17.08 25.68 -16.36
C HIS A 278 17.86 24.64 -15.57
N ARG A 279 18.90 24.04 -16.14
CA ARG A 279 19.79 23.12 -15.42
C ARG A 279 20.52 23.84 -14.29
N ARG A 280 21.04 25.04 -14.55
CA ARG A 280 21.70 25.85 -13.53
C ARG A 280 20.75 26.22 -12.38
N LEU A 281 19.51 26.59 -12.69
CA LEU A 281 18.48 26.86 -11.69
C LEU A 281 18.12 25.60 -10.90
N LEU A 282 18.00 24.45 -11.56
CA LEU A 282 17.74 23.17 -10.90
C LEU A 282 18.90 22.77 -9.99
N ASP A 283 20.15 22.86 -10.44
CA ASP A 283 21.35 22.59 -9.64
C ASP A 283 21.41 23.51 -8.41
N GLU A 284 21.04 24.77 -8.57
CA GLU A 284 20.91 25.72 -7.47
C GLU A 284 19.81 25.28 -6.48
N MET A 285 18.61 24.93 -6.96
CA MET A 285 17.50 24.43 -6.13
C MET A 285 17.84 23.12 -5.38
N LEU A 286 18.58 22.21 -6.01
CA LEU A 286 19.05 20.98 -5.39
C LEU A 286 19.98 21.26 -4.21
N SER A 287 20.81 22.30 -4.29
CA SER A 287 21.75 22.68 -3.22
C SER A 287 21.11 23.37 -1.99
N TRP A 288 19.84 23.79 -2.09
CA TRP A 288 19.17 24.57 -1.04
C TRP A 288 18.80 23.75 0.19
N GLY A 289 19.06 24.32 1.37
CA GLY A 289 18.54 23.82 2.65
C GLY A 289 17.17 24.45 2.99
N GLU A 290 16.57 24.03 4.11
CA GLU A 290 15.25 24.51 4.55
C GLU A 290 15.15 26.05 4.66
N LYS A 291 16.24 26.71 5.07
CA LYS A 291 16.29 28.18 5.21
C LYS A 291 16.25 28.90 3.85
N ASP A 292 16.89 28.32 2.85
CA ASP A 292 16.93 28.89 1.49
C ASP A 292 15.56 28.73 0.84
N TRP A 293 14.94 27.55 1.00
CA TRP A 293 13.57 27.30 0.60
C TRP A 293 12.55 28.19 1.29
N ASP A 294 12.70 28.46 2.59
CA ASP A 294 11.87 29.41 3.32
C ASP A 294 11.98 30.83 2.75
N LEU A 295 13.17 31.26 2.34
CA LEU A 295 13.38 32.55 1.70
C LEU A 295 12.71 32.59 0.33
N GLU A 296 12.88 31.54 -0.47
CA GLU A 296 12.30 31.45 -1.81
C GLU A 296 10.76 31.42 -1.78
N LEU A 297 10.16 30.60 -0.91
CA LEU A 297 8.70 30.49 -0.79
C LEU A 297 8.06 31.72 -0.13
N ARG A 298 8.84 32.59 0.52
CA ARG A 298 8.40 33.90 1.04
C ARG A 298 8.53 35.03 0.02
N ARG A 299 9.29 34.86 -1.07
CA ARG A 299 9.47 35.87 -2.13
C ARG A 299 8.23 36.22 -2.97
N PRO A 300 7.13 35.44 -3.08
CA PRO A 300 6.07 35.85 -3.98
C PRO A 300 5.37 37.11 -3.45
N ASN A 301 5.44 38.18 -4.25
CA ASN A 301 4.59 39.38 -4.22
C ASN A 301 3.10 39.07 -4.53
N SER A 302 2.60 37.97 -3.96
CA SER A 302 1.28 37.35 -4.12
C SER A 302 0.11 38.21 -3.63
N ASN A 303 0.41 39.37 -3.03
CA ASN A 303 -0.59 40.36 -2.62
C ASN A 303 -0.80 41.48 -3.66
N SER A 304 -0.06 41.48 -4.78
CA SER A 304 -0.22 42.50 -5.83
C SER A 304 -1.14 42.02 -6.95
N SER A 305 -2.14 42.85 -7.27
CA SER A 305 -3.08 42.61 -8.38
C SER A 305 -2.39 42.40 -9.73
N SER A 306 -1.23 43.02 -9.94
CA SER A 306 -0.42 42.93 -11.15
C SER A 306 0.27 41.56 -11.33
N TYR A 307 0.57 40.85 -10.25
CA TYR A 307 1.25 39.56 -10.28
C TYR A 307 0.41 38.48 -10.97
N TYR A 308 -0.84 38.29 -10.55
CA TYR A 308 -1.72 37.29 -11.18
C TYR A 308 -2.13 37.67 -12.60
N THR A 309 -2.08 38.96 -12.95
CA THR A 309 -2.24 39.40 -14.34
C THR A 309 -1.06 38.93 -15.21
N ALA A 310 0.18 39.13 -14.74
CA ALA A 310 1.37 38.62 -15.42
C ALA A 310 1.39 37.09 -15.50
N LEU A 311 0.99 36.40 -14.41
CA LEU A 311 0.80 34.95 -14.37
C LEU A 311 -0.20 34.49 -15.43
N SER A 312 -1.36 35.16 -15.53
CA SER A 312 -2.39 34.83 -16.52
C SER A 312 -1.87 34.96 -17.95
N TYR A 313 -1.17 36.06 -18.27
CA TYR A 313 -0.59 36.25 -19.59
C TYR A 313 0.48 35.20 -19.92
N HIS A 314 1.30 34.85 -18.93
CA HIS A 314 2.33 33.83 -19.08
C HIS A 314 1.71 32.44 -19.30
N LEU A 315 0.78 31.99 -18.45
CA LEU A 315 0.16 30.68 -18.59
C LEU A 315 -0.64 30.57 -19.90
N GLN A 316 -1.29 31.64 -20.36
CA GLN A 316 -2.01 31.64 -21.64
C GLN A 316 -1.08 31.48 -22.86
N SER A 317 0.21 31.82 -22.75
CA SER A 317 1.18 31.61 -23.83
C SER A 317 1.70 30.16 -23.88
N ILE A 318 1.47 29.38 -22.83
CA ILE A 318 1.87 27.97 -22.74
C ILE A 318 0.85 27.07 -23.49
N PRO A 319 1.30 26.16 -24.38
CA PRO A 319 0.41 25.31 -25.16
C PRO A 319 -0.61 24.50 -24.35
N GLN A 320 -0.26 24.07 -23.14
CA GLN A 320 -1.09 23.28 -22.24
C GLN A 320 -2.33 24.02 -21.75
N PHE A 321 -2.37 25.36 -21.86
CA PHE A 321 -3.54 26.17 -21.50
C PHE A 321 -4.31 26.67 -22.73
N ARG A 322 -3.93 26.23 -23.94
CA ARG A 322 -4.59 26.63 -25.18
C ARG A 322 -6.07 26.22 -25.15
N GLY A 323 -6.96 27.19 -25.39
CA GLY A 323 -8.41 26.98 -25.39
C GLY A 323 -9.09 27.16 -24.03
N LEU A 324 -8.34 27.42 -22.96
CA LEU A 324 -8.88 27.82 -21.66
C LEU A 324 -8.87 29.34 -21.52
N THR A 325 -9.99 29.93 -21.12
CA THR A 325 -10.02 31.35 -20.72
C THR A 325 -9.57 31.45 -19.27
N LEU A 326 -8.30 31.78 -19.05
CA LEU A 326 -7.75 31.94 -17.70
C LEU A 326 -8.13 33.31 -17.14
N TYR A 327 -9.07 33.35 -16.21
CA TYR A 327 -9.36 34.58 -15.46
C TYR A 327 -8.40 34.71 -14.28
N LYS A 328 -7.93 35.94 -14.05
CA LYS A 328 -7.01 36.27 -12.95
C LYS A 328 -7.51 35.75 -11.58
N SER A 329 -8.79 35.95 -11.27
CA SER A 329 -9.40 35.54 -9.99
C SER A 329 -9.44 34.02 -9.81
N GLU A 330 -9.57 33.26 -10.91
CA GLU A 330 -9.56 31.81 -10.89
C GLU A 330 -8.14 31.27 -10.66
N LEU A 331 -7.13 31.84 -11.34
CA LEU A 331 -5.73 31.49 -11.13
C LEU A 331 -5.26 31.81 -9.71
N GLU A 332 -5.64 32.98 -9.20
CA GLU A 332 -5.35 33.36 -7.82
C GLU A 332 -5.96 32.38 -6.82
N THR A 333 -7.21 31.97 -7.06
CA THR A 333 -7.91 30.99 -6.22
C THR A 333 -7.27 29.61 -6.32
N GLN A 334 -6.92 29.16 -7.53
CA GLN A 334 -6.31 27.85 -7.76
C GLN A 334 -4.93 27.76 -7.10
N TYR A 335 -4.08 28.76 -7.30
CA TYR A 335 -2.77 28.80 -6.66
C TYR A 335 -2.86 28.75 -5.14
N LYS A 336 -3.75 29.57 -4.54
CA LYS A 336 -3.96 29.57 -3.08
C LYS A 336 -4.43 28.22 -2.56
N ARG A 337 -5.32 27.53 -3.28
CA ARG A 337 -5.81 26.20 -2.93
C ARG A 337 -4.72 25.14 -3.05
N LEU A 338 -3.91 25.19 -4.11
CA LEU A 338 -2.78 24.27 -4.30
C LEU A 338 -1.73 24.44 -3.20
N ALA A 339 -1.33 25.68 -2.91
CA ALA A 339 -0.36 25.99 -1.85
C ALA A 339 -0.89 25.63 -0.45
N ALA A 340 -2.18 25.87 -0.17
CA ALA A 340 -2.82 25.46 1.07
C ALA A 340 -2.91 23.93 1.22
N GLY A 341 -3.20 23.22 0.12
CA GLY A 341 -3.23 21.76 0.09
C GLY A 341 -1.86 21.14 0.40
N ILE A 342 -0.78 21.67 -0.20
CA ILE A 342 0.61 21.25 0.11
C ILE A 342 0.93 21.45 1.59
N ARG A 343 0.62 22.62 2.16
CA ARG A 343 0.81 22.87 3.60
C ARG A 343 -0.01 21.92 4.47
N SER A 344 -1.25 21.64 4.09
CA SER A 344 -2.10 20.69 4.82
C SER A 344 -1.56 19.26 4.81
N MET A 345 -0.94 18.83 3.70
CA MET A 345 -0.29 17.51 3.60
C MET A 345 0.98 17.44 4.46
N SER A 346 1.68 18.57 4.64
CA SER A 346 2.90 18.66 5.44
C SER A 346 2.68 18.83 6.96
N GLU A 347 1.76 19.70 7.39
CA GLU A 347 1.70 20.18 8.79
C GLU A 347 0.71 19.44 9.72
N GLY A 348 -0.03 18.45 9.19
CA GLY A 348 -1.03 17.73 9.97
C GLY A 348 -2.33 18.49 10.11
N ALA A 349 -3.44 17.80 9.85
CA ALA A 349 -4.79 18.33 9.92
C ALA A 349 -5.18 18.71 11.37
N GLY A 350 -4.73 19.89 11.80
CA GLY A 350 -5.15 20.58 13.02
C GLY A 350 -5.67 22.00 12.76
N LEU A 351 -5.40 22.61 11.60
CA LEU A 351 -5.80 23.98 11.28
C LEU A 351 -6.27 24.07 9.83
N GLN A 352 -7.61 24.07 9.65
CA GLN A 352 -8.37 24.35 8.43
C GLN A 352 -8.31 23.30 7.31
N LEU A 353 -9.47 22.74 6.95
CA LEU A 353 -9.67 22.01 5.70
C LEU A 353 -9.29 22.98 4.56
N ALA A 354 -8.24 22.69 3.80
CA ALA A 354 -7.94 23.45 2.60
C ALA A 354 -9.13 23.31 1.63
N ASP A 355 -9.57 24.42 1.03
CA ASP A 355 -10.60 24.38 0.00
C ASP A 355 -10.13 23.47 -1.15
N PRO A 356 -10.98 22.56 -1.64
CA PRO A 356 -10.60 21.63 -2.69
C PRO A 356 -10.18 22.39 -3.96
N LYS A 357 -9.05 21.96 -4.55
CA LYS A 357 -8.58 22.47 -5.84
C LYS A 357 -9.68 22.33 -6.90
N MET A 358 -9.69 23.21 -7.90
CA MET A 358 -10.65 23.12 -8.99
C MET A 358 -10.31 21.94 -9.92
N GLU A 359 -11.31 21.12 -10.23
CA GLU A 359 -11.19 19.91 -11.05
C GLU A 359 -11.03 20.19 -12.56
N GLN A 360 -11.15 21.45 -12.97
CA GLN A 360 -11.04 21.85 -14.38
C GLN A 360 -9.60 21.88 -14.91
N PHE A 361 -8.60 21.88 -14.01
CA PHE A 361 -7.18 21.94 -14.36
C PHE A 361 -6.56 20.55 -14.26
N SER A 362 -5.84 20.13 -15.30
CA SER A 362 -5.09 18.87 -15.32
C SER A 362 -3.92 18.86 -14.33
N ALA A 363 -3.34 17.70 -14.06
CA ALA A 363 -2.16 17.56 -13.21
C ALA A 363 -1.00 18.45 -13.66
N MET A 364 -0.73 18.46 -14.97
CA MET A 364 0.29 19.31 -15.60
C MET A 364 -0.03 20.81 -15.43
N GLN A 365 -1.28 21.21 -15.61
CA GLN A 365 -1.69 22.60 -15.43
C GLN A 365 -1.60 23.03 -13.96
N ASN A 366 -1.95 22.15 -13.01
CA ASN A 366 -1.81 22.41 -11.58
C ASN A 366 -0.34 22.57 -11.17
N LEU A 367 0.56 21.75 -11.72
CA LEU A 367 2.00 21.88 -11.50
C LEU A 367 2.53 23.23 -12.03
N LEU A 368 2.12 23.64 -13.23
CA LEU A 368 2.52 24.91 -13.82
C LEU A 368 1.96 26.13 -13.06
N ILE A 369 0.71 26.06 -12.61
CA ILE A 369 0.11 27.11 -11.76
C ILE A 369 0.87 27.24 -10.43
N LEU A 370 1.25 26.11 -9.83
CA LEU A 370 2.00 26.09 -8.58
C LEU A 370 3.40 26.68 -8.75
N GLY A 371 4.16 26.25 -9.77
CA GLY A 371 5.51 26.74 -10.03
C GLY A 371 5.54 28.20 -10.49
N ALA A 372 4.64 28.61 -11.39
CA ALA A 372 4.59 30.01 -11.79
C ALA A 372 4.11 30.92 -10.63
N GLY A 373 3.28 30.39 -9.72
CA GLY A 373 2.87 31.06 -8.47
C GLY A 373 3.97 31.20 -7.41
N THR A 374 5.04 30.42 -7.49
CA THR A 374 6.28 30.64 -6.70
C THR A 374 7.29 31.53 -7.42
N GLY A 375 7.02 31.91 -8.69
CA GLY A 375 7.89 32.79 -9.49
C GLY A 375 8.68 32.07 -10.58
N TRP A 376 8.48 30.76 -10.76
CA TRP A 376 9.16 29.94 -11.76
C TRP A 376 8.53 30.06 -13.15
N PHE A 377 8.46 31.29 -13.68
CA PHE A 377 7.85 31.61 -14.97
C PHE A 377 8.64 31.12 -16.19
N THR A 378 9.79 30.51 -16.02
CA THR A 378 10.61 30.01 -17.13
C THR A 378 10.35 28.53 -17.41
N ALA A 379 9.73 27.81 -16.47
CA ALA A 379 9.40 26.40 -16.61
C ALA A 379 8.15 26.21 -17.51
N ALA A 380 8.35 25.71 -18.73
CA ALA A 380 7.26 25.35 -19.63
C ALA A 380 7.57 24.03 -20.34
N PRO A 381 6.93 22.90 -19.98
CA PRO A 381 7.18 21.61 -20.60
C PRO A 381 6.71 21.59 -22.06
N VAL A 382 7.49 20.94 -22.92
CA VAL A 382 7.12 20.69 -24.32
C VAL A 382 6.03 19.61 -24.43
N ALA A 383 5.88 18.80 -23.38
CA ALA A 383 5.08 17.59 -23.41
C ALA A 383 3.57 17.85 -23.34
N THR A 384 2.82 17.19 -24.23
CA THR A 384 1.36 17.14 -24.26
C THR A 384 0.91 15.78 -23.75
N GLY A 385 0.11 15.73 -22.67
CA GLY A 385 -0.44 14.48 -22.13
C GLY A 385 -0.50 14.47 -20.60
N TYR A 386 -0.67 13.28 -20.03
CA TYR A 386 -0.77 13.05 -18.59
C TYR A 386 0.60 13.23 -17.91
N LEU A 387 0.62 13.91 -16.76
CA LEU A 387 1.86 14.20 -16.04
C LEU A 387 2.56 12.92 -15.57
N ARG A 388 1.80 11.96 -15.04
CA ARG A 388 2.34 10.72 -14.46
C ARG A 388 3.09 9.87 -15.49
N SER A 389 2.61 9.79 -16.73
CA SER A 389 3.27 8.99 -17.78
C SER A 389 4.56 9.62 -18.31
N GLN A 390 4.84 10.87 -17.98
CA GLN A 390 6.02 11.60 -18.43
C GLN A 390 7.17 11.52 -17.41
N ILE A 391 6.86 11.23 -16.14
CA ILE A 391 7.83 11.25 -15.04
C ILE A 391 8.70 9.98 -15.05
N ASN A 392 10.01 10.15 -15.20
CA ASN A 392 10.98 9.10 -14.90
C ASN A 392 11.28 9.11 -13.40
N ILE A 393 10.60 8.22 -12.66
CA ILE A 393 10.68 8.15 -11.18
C ILE A 393 12.13 7.97 -10.72
N ASN A 394 12.92 7.13 -11.39
CA ASN A 394 14.32 6.87 -11.02
C ASN A 394 15.20 8.12 -11.15
N GLU A 395 14.95 8.95 -12.15
CA GLU A 395 15.68 10.22 -12.32
C GLU A 395 15.28 11.24 -11.25
N VAL A 396 13.98 11.33 -10.94
CA VAL A 396 13.49 12.21 -9.86
C VAL A 396 14.10 11.83 -8.52
N ILE A 397 14.15 10.53 -8.21
CA ILE A 397 14.78 10.01 -6.99
C ILE A 397 16.28 10.34 -6.97
N GLY A 398 16.99 10.07 -8.07
CA GLY A 398 18.41 10.34 -8.18
C GLY A 398 18.79 11.82 -8.02
N MET A 399 17.91 12.74 -8.43
CA MET A 399 18.09 14.19 -8.21
C MET A 399 17.71 14.61 -6.80
N ALA A 400 16.57 14.15 -6.26
CA ALA A 400 16.13 14.46 -4.90
C ALA A 400 17.17 14.01 -3.86
N TYR A 401 17.85 12.90 -4.13
CA TYR A 401 18.96 12.38 -3.32
C TYR A 401 20.10 13.39 -3.12
N GLN A 402 20.36 14.27 -4.10
CA GLN A 402 21.44 15.25 -4.05
C GLN A 402 21.11 16.44 -3.14
N SER A 403 19.86 16.54 -2.66
CA SER A 403 19.42 17.67 -1.86
C SER A 403 19.65 17.48 -0.36
N PRO A 404 20.14 18.53 0.35
CA PRO A 404 20.22 18.54 1.81
C PRO A 404 18.88 18.26 2.51
N LEU A 405 17.74 18.46 1.82
CA LEU A 405 16.41 18.17 2.34
C LEU A 405 16.15 16.67 2.59
N TYR A 406 16.97 15.78 2.02
CA TYR A 406 16.88 14.34 2.20
C TYR A 406 18.13 13.73 2.87
N GLU A 407 19.11 14.55 3.25
CA GLU A 407 20.40 14.13 3.83
C GLU A 407 20.29 13.48 5.23
N SER A 408 19.20 13.75 5.97
CA SER A 408 18.94 13.18 7.31
C SER A 408 18.33 11.77 7.30
N VAL A 409 18.16 11.18 6.12
CA VAL A 409 17.52 9.88 5.91
C VAL A 409 18.63 8.87 5.60
N GLY A 410 18.62 7.71 6.29
CA GLY A 410 19.56 6.64 5.98
C GLY A 410 19.47 6.25 4.49
N PHE A 411 20.60 5.85 3.90
CA PHE A 411 20.73 5.51 2.47
C PHE A 411 19.72 4.46 1.98
N GLU A 412 19.22 3.60 2.90
CA GLU A 412 18.30 2.49 2.60
C GLU A 412 16.81 2.91 2.58
N ASP A 413 16.44 4.10 3.11
CA ASP A 413 15.04 4.55 3.25
C ASP A 413 14.67 5.72 2.32
N ILE A 414 15.63 6.27 1.56
CA ILE A 414 15.43 7.50 0.78
C ILE A 414 14.61 7.26 -0.49
N GLU A 415 14.77 6.11 -1.14
CA GLU A 415 14.03 5.74 -2.35
C GLU A 415 12.53 5.64 -2.06
N SER A 416 12.17 4.80 -1.08
CA SER A 416 10.78 4.65 -0.59
C SER A 416 10.17 5.97 -0.12
N ARG A 417 10.97 6.82 0.54
CA ARG A 417 10.50 8.12 1.04
C ARG A 417 10.23 9.12 -0.08
N VAL A 418 11.16 9.25 -1.03
CA VAL A 418 10.98 10.14 -2.20
C VAL A 418 9.82 9.66 -3.07
N ASP A 419 9.70 8.35 -3.26
CA ASP A 419 8.59 7.75 -4.00
C ASP A 419 7.23 8.03 -3.32
N CYS A 420 7.11 7.81 -2.02
CA CYS A 420 5.90 8.15 -1.26
C CYS A 420 5.55 9.65 -1.33
N HIS A 421 6.56 10.53 -1.28
CA HIS A 421 6.35 11.98 -1.40
C HIS A 421 5.91 12.37 -2.82
N LEU A 422 6.49 11.73 -3.84
CA LEU A 422 6.16 11.93 -5.24
C LEU A 422 4.74 11.45 -5.54
N ASP A 423 4.36 10.26 -5.08
CA ASP A 423 3.01 9.73 -5.23
C ASP A 423 1.96 10.62 -4.54
N SER A 424 2.24 11.05 -3.31
CA SER A 424 1.39 12.02 -2.59
C SER A 424 1.20 13.32 -3.37
N LEU A 425 2.25 13.83 -4.00
CA LEU A 425 2.21 15.03 -4.82
C LEU A 425 1.38 14.81 -6.09
N LEU A 426 1.60 13.70 -6.81
CA LEU A 426 0.90 13.39 -8.06
C LEU A 426 -0.59 13.15 -7.81
N MET A 427 -0.94 12.36 -6.79
CA MET A 427 -2.33 12.19 -6.37
C MET A 427 -2.98 13.53 -5.99
N PHE A 428 -2.24 14.45 -5.39
CA PHE A 428 -2.77 15.77 -5.05
C PHE A 428 -2.97 16.65 -6.29
N LEU A 429 -2.07 16.61 -7.28
CA LEU A 429 -2.15 17.44 -8.48
C LEU A 429 -3.19 16.93 -9.48
N GLU A 430 -3.42 15.62 -9.54
CA GLU A 430 -4.38 15.01 -10.46
C GLU A 430 -5.84 15.34 -10.09
N PRO A 431 -6.64 15.86 -11.03
CA PRO A 431 -8.09 15.89 -10.87
C PRO A 431 -8.65 14.46 -10.98
N ARG A 432 -9.79 14.23 -10.34
CA ARG A 432 -10.39 12.90 -10.22
C ARG A 432 -10.68 12.26 -11.58
N LYS A 433 -11.17 13.05 -12.54
CA LYS A 433 -11.47 12.58 -13.90
C LYS A 433 -10.23 12.13 -14.67
N GLU A 434 -9.09 12.78 -14.44
CA GLU A 434 -7.82 12.41 -15.06
C GLU A 434 -7.32 11.08 -14.50
N ARG A 435 -7.51 10.84 -13.19
CA ARG A 435 -7.19 9.57 -12.54
C ARG A 435 -8.05 8.41 -13.05
N GLU A 436 -9.37 8.62 -13.13
CA GLU A 436 -10.31 7.62 -13.65
C GLU A 436 -9.96 7.24 -15.11
N LEU A 437 -9.53 8.20 -15.94
CA LEU A 437 -9.10 7.95 -17.32
C LEU A 437 -7.74 7.23 -17.41
N LEU A 438 -6.79 7.55 -16.53
CA LEU A 438 -5.51 6.85 -16.46
C LEU A 438 -5.67 5.40 -16.03
N GLU A 439 -6.53 5.15 -15.04
CA GLU A 439 -6.89 3.79 -14.61
C GLU A 439 -7.57 2.99 -15.75
N GLU A 440 -8.42 3.63 -16.56
CA GLU A 440 -9.03 3.01 -17.75
C GLU A 440 -8.01 2.77 -18.89
N TRP A 441 -7.04 3.68 -19.08
CA TRP A 441 -5.97 3.54 -20.09
C TRP A 441 -4.94 2.47 -19.74
N GLU A 442 -4.53 2.37 -18.47
CA GLU A 442 -3.65 1.30 -17.97
C GLU A 442 -4.30 -0.09 -18.12
N LEU A 443 -5.63 -0.16 -18.11
CA LEU A 443 -6.40 -1.39 -18.42
C LEU A 443 -6.48 -1.70 -19.93
N LEU A 444 -6.28 -0.72 -20.81
CA LEU A 444 -6.39 -0.83 -22.27
C LEU A 444 -5.03 -1.05 -22.98
N GLU A 445 -3.90 -0.68 -22.38
CA GLU A 445 -2.55 -0.95 -22.92
C GLU A 445 -2.02 -2.37 -22.63
N LEU A 446 -2.83 -3.24 -22.02
CA LEU A 446 -2.56 -4.68 -22.02
C LEU A 446 -2.67 -5.19 -23.48
N PRO A 447 -1.59 -5.70 -24.09
CA PRO A 447 -1.67 -6.19 -25.46
C PRO A 447 -2.71 -7.31 -25.56
N ASP A 448 -3.53 -7.25 -26.62
CA ASP A 448 -4.43 -8.31 -27.07
C ASP A 448 -3.66 -9.65 -27.19
N VAL A 449 -3.60 -10.38 -26.09
CA VAL A 449 -3.38 -11.83 -26.05
C VAL A 449 -4.64 -12.43 -25.44
N LEU A 450 -5.76 -12.16 -26.10
CA LEU A 450 -7.03 -12.85 -25.88
C LEU A 450 -7.49 -13.49 -27.18
N GLU A 451 -6.66 -14.37 -27.75
CA GLU A 451 -7.20 -15.52 -28.47
C GLU A 451 -6.52 -16.80 -27.95
N GLU A 452 -7.38 -17.70 -27.45
CA GLU A 452 -7.11 -19.09 -27.10
C GLU A 452 -6.19 -19.36 -25.90
N THR A 453 -6.53 -18.80 -24.73
CA THR A 453 -6.43 -19.62 -23.51
C THR A 453 -7.83 -19.93 -23.04
N ASN A 454 -8.16 -21.22 -23.11
CA ASN A 454 -9.34 -21.82 -22.53
C ASN A 454 -9.64 -21.17 -21.18
N GLN A 455 -10.92 -20.91 -20.94
CA GLN A 455 -11.49 -20.74 -19.61
C GLN A 455 -11.05 -21.90 -18.71
N VAL A 456 -9.85 -21.82 -18.14
CA VAL A 456 -9.53 -22.52 -16.91
C VAL A 456 -10.21 -21.69 -15.86
N SER A 457 -11.46 -22.09 -15.64
CA SER A 457 -12.26 -21.70 -14.50
C SER A 457 -11.35 -21.46 -13.29
N LEU A 458 -11.48 -20.28 -12.66
CA LEU A 458 -11.16 -20.04 -11.25
C LEU A 458 -12.05 -20.95 -10.37
N GLN A 459 -12.08 -22.25 -10.65
CA GLN A 459 -12.57 -23.26 -9.75
C GLN A 459 -11.54 -23.29 -8.63
N GLY A 460 -11.96 -22.74 -7.49
CA GLY A 460 -11.19 -22.75 -6.26
C GLY A 460 -10.53 -24.10 -6.07
N GLN A 461 -9.20 -24.10 -6.01
CA GLN A 461 -8.49 -25.24 -5.49
C GLN A 461 -9.08 -25.51 -4.11
N LYS A 462 -9.67 -26.70 -3.95
CA LYS A 462 -10.20 -27.15 -2.67
C LYS A 462 -9.08 -27.01 -1.65
N ARG A 463 -9.38 -26.30 -0.57
CA ARG A 463 -8.54 -26.27 0.64
C ARG A 463 -8.12 -27.71 0.97
N PRO A 464 -6.86 -27.93 1.35
CA PRO A 464 -6.46 -29.19 1.96
C PRO A 464 -7.44 -29.51 3.09
N SER A 465 -7.94 -30.74 3.14
CA SER A 465 -8.81 -31.18 4.23
C SER A 465 -8.09 -30.99 5.57
N PRO A 466 -8.79 -30.57 6.65
CA PRO A 466 -8.19 -30.50 7.97
C PRO A 466 -7.50 -31.82 8.29
N GLN A 467 -6.22 -31.78 8.67
CA GLN A 467 -5.56 -32.98 9.16
C GLN A 467 -6.30 -33.44 10.42
N PRO A 468 -6.80 -34.69 10.47
CA PRO A 468 -7.32 -35.23 11.72
C PRO A 468 -6.17 -35.29 12.71
N ASP A 469 -6.43 -34.89 13.95
CA ASP A 469 -5.49 -34.95 15.06
C ASP A 469 -4.80 -36.31 15.07
N GLY A 470 -3.54 -36.34 14.65
CA GLY A 470 -2.66 -37.48 14.89
C GLY A 470 -2.53 -37.63 16.39
N GLU A 471 -3.14 -38.68 16.94
CA GLU A 471 -3.08 -39.03 18.35
C GLU A 471 -1.65 -38.88 18.86
N SER A 472 -1.46 -37.85 19.69
CA SER A 472 -0.21 -37.63 20.40
C SER A 472 -0.01 -38.80 21.34
N ASN A 473 0.89 -39.70 20.95
CA ASN A 473 1.41 -40.79 21.77
C ASN A 473 2.33 -40.19 22.85
N GLN A 474 1.77 -39.38 23.76
CA GLN A 474 2.44 -38.95 24.98
C GLN A 474 2.05 -39.89 26.13
N LYS A 475 3.04 -40.68 26.52
CA LYS A 475 3.11 -41.60 27.65
C LYS A 475 2.33 -41.10 28.87
N ARG A 476 1.23 -41.77 29.19
CA ARG A 476 0.63 -41.74 30.53
C ARG A 476 1.65 -42.26 31.57
N PRO A 477 1.92 -41.54 32.67
CA PRO A 477 2.66 -42.11 33.77
C PRO A 477 1.76 -43.13 34.49
N LYS A 478 2.25 -44.37 34.60
CA LYS A 478 1.61 -45.44 35.37
C LYS A 478 1.52 -45.00 36.84
N LYS A 479 0.31 -44.80 37.36
CA LYS A 479 0.03 -45.04 38.78
C LYS A 479 -0.37 -46.50 38.94
N ARG A 480 0.38 -47.24 39.74
CA ARG A 480 -0.05 -48.50 40.35
C ARG A 480 -0.07 -48.28 41.87
N PRO A 481 -1.05 -48.85 42.61
CA PRO A 481 -0.74 -49.42 43.92
C PRO A 481 0.10 -50.70 43.76
#